data_AF-A0A0C3IXM5-F1
#
_entry.id   AF-A0A0C3IXM5-F1
#
_cell.length_a   1.000
_cell.length_b   1.000
_cell.length_c   1.000
_cell.angle_alpha   90.00
_cell.angle_beta   90.00
_cell.angle_gamma   90.00
#
_symmetry.space_group_name_H-M   'P 1'
#
loop_
_entity.id
_entity.type
_entity.pdbx_description
1 polymer ?
#
loop_
_entity_poly.entity_id
_entity_poly.type
_entity_poly.pdbx_seq_one_letter_code
_entity_poly.pdbx_strand_id
1 'polypeptide(L)'
;MPNTGATNNPTGINGYGVKNYLPDKILQSILFQYSKEWLTVPECLMRLCIEFKLVIGKTYLHALNKQFNVPSPCKPPSEDIVTQAVLVKVAEDINQEIGVNAITSCLSTEGMPLP
;
A
#
# COMPACT_ATOMS: atom_id res chain seq x y z
N MET A 1 -30.23 -46.90 -6.40
CA MET A 1 -30.97 -45.63 -6.22
C MET A 1 -29.95 -44.52 -6.03
N PRO A 2 -29.78 -43.57 -6.95
CA PRO A 2 -28.92 -42.41 -6.69
C PRO A 2 -29.71 -41.37 -5.87
N ASN A 3 -29.18 -41.00 -4.71
CA ASN A 3 -29.79 -40.01 -3.84
C ASN A 3 -29.31 -38.61 -4.25
N THR A 4 -30.23 -37.80 -4.77
CA THR A 4 -30.03 -36.42 -5.20
C THR A 4 -29.93 -35.52 -3.97
N GLY A 5 -28.70 -35.25 -3.52
CA GLY A 5 -28.42 -34.20 -2.53
C GLY A 5 -28.35 -32.84 -3.22
N ALA A 6 -29.46 -32.11 -3.22
CA ALA A 6 -29.58 -30.78 -3.80
C ALA A 6 -28.56 -29.80 -3.19
N THR A 7 -27.70 -29.21 -4.03
CA THR A 7 -26.86 -28.07 -3.65
C THR A 7 -27.71 -26.79 -3.72
N ASN A 8 -28.31 -26.44 -2.59
CA ASN A 8 -29.05 -25.21 -2.37
C ASN A 8 -28.10 -23.99 -2.30
N ASN A 9 -27.68 -23.48 -3.47
CA ASN A 9 -27.63 -22.05 -3.82
C ASN A 9 -26.90 -21.86 -5.18
N PRO A 10 -27.61 -21.71 -6.33
CA PRO A 10 -26.95 -21.45 -7.61
C PRO A 10 -26.48 -20.00 -7.77
N THR A 11 -26.89 -19.11 -6.87
CA THR A 11 -26.69 -17.67 -7.00
C THR A 11 -25.85 -17.21 -5.82
N GLY A 12 -24.53 -17.34 -5.93
CA GLY A 12 -23.55 -16.90 -4.93
C GLY A 12 -23.50 -15.38 -4.71
N ILE A 13 -24.66 -14.75 -4.53
CA ILE A 13 -24.79 -13.36 -4.11
C ILE A 13 -24.71 -13.37 -2.59
N ASN A 14 -23.50 -13.21 -2.07
CA ASN A 14 -23.33 -12.69 -0.72
C ASN A 14 -24.00 -11.30 -0.67
N GLY A 15 -24.64 -10.93 0.45
CA GLY A 15 -25.43 -9.69 0.60
C GLY A 15 -24.68 -8.35 0.40
N TYR A 16 -23.48 -8.40 -0.17
CA TYR A 16 -22.60 -7.30 -0.55
C TYR A 16 -22.60 -7.07 -2.07
N GLY A 17 -23.77 -7.07 -2.71
CA GLY A 17 -23.95 -6.65 -4.11
C GLY A 17 -23.11 -7.39 -5.16
N VAL A 18 -23.26 -6.99 -6.44
CA VAL A 18 -22.39 -7.47 -7.51
C VAL A 18 -21.04 -6.80 -7.37
N LYS A 19 -20.04 -7.56 -6.93
CA LYS A 19 -18.69 -7.05 -6.76
C LYS A 19 -17.99 -7.03 -8.11
N ASN A 20 -17.88 -5.85 -8.70
CA ASN A 20 -17.16 -5.65 -9.96
C ASN A 20 -15.66 -5.61 -9.66
N TYR A 21 -15.10 -6.78 -9.36
CA TYR A 21 -13.66 -6.91 -9.10
C TYR A 21 -12.88 -6.70 -10.39
N LEU A 22 -11.84 -5.86 -10.29
CA LEU A 22 -10.85 -5.73 -11.35
C LEU A 22 -10.10 -7.06 -11.53
N PRO A 23 -9.56 -7.34 -12.73
CA PRO A 23 -8.60 -8.41 -12.91
C PRO A 23 -7.45 -8.33 -11.90
N ASP A 24 -7.05 -9.46 -11.33
CA ASP A 24 -6.04 -9.54 -10.27
C ASP A 24 -4.74 -8.81 -10.60
N LYS A 25 -4.30 -8.85 -11.86
CA LYS A 25 -3.08 -8.14 -12.32
C LYS A 25 -3.20 -6.62 -12.20
N ILE A 26 -4.38 -6.08 -12.52
CA ILE A 26 -4.65 -4.64 -12.44
C ILE A 26 -4.73 -4.24 -10.96
N LEU A 27 -5.48 -5.00 -10.17
CA LEU A 27 -5.60 -4.76 -8.73
C LEU A 27 -4.25 -4.83 -8.02
N GLN A 28 -3.41 -5.81 -8.38
CA GLN A 28 -2.04 -5.93 -7.89
C GLN A 28 -1.22 -4.69 -8.21
N SER A 29 -1.19 -4.24 -9.47
CA SER A 29 -0.41 -3.06 -9.87
C SER A 29 -0.83 -1.80 -9.11
N ILE A 30 -2.14 -1.63 -8.87
CA ILE A 30 -2.69 -0.50 -8.11
C ILE A 30 -2.25 -0.58 -6.65
N LEU A 31 -2.35 -1.75 -6.02
CA LEU A 31 -1.94 -1.91 -4.62
C LEU A 31 -0.43 -1.71 -4.43
N PHE A 32 0.39 -2.13 -5.39
CA PHE A 32 1.83 -1.82 -5.39
C PHE A 32 2.10 -0.33 -5.56
N GLN A 33 1.35 0.35 -6.43
CA GLN A 33 1.46 1.79 -6.59
C GLN A 33 1.09 2.52 -5.29
N TYR A 34 0.00 2.11 -4.65
CA TYR A 34 -0.41 2.69 -3.37
C TYR A 34 0.58 2.43 -2.23
N SER A 35 1.22 1.26 -2.24
CA SER A 35 2.32 0.96 -1.32
C SER A 35 3.52 1.89 -1.52
N LYS A 36 3.90 2.18 -2.77
CA LYS A 36 4.98 3.14 -3.10
C LYS A 36 4.66 4.57 -2.69
N GLU A 37 3.38 4.94 -2.66
CA GLU A 37 2.89 6.25 -2.20
C GLU A 37 2.65 6.31 -0.69
N TRP A 38 2.95 5.23 0.04
CA TRP A 38 2.82 5.14 1.50
C TRP A 38 1.40 5.43 2.00
N LEU A 39 0.39 5.13 1.18
CA LEU A 39 -1.00 5.36 1.55
C LEU A 39 -1.38 4.53 2.78
N THR A 40 -2.00 5.19 3.73
CA THR A 40 -2.57 4.51 4.88
C THR A 40 -3.75 3.65 4.45
N VAL A 41 -4.07 2.63 5.25
CA VAL A 41 -5.22 1.74 5.02
C VAL A 41 -6.54 2.50 4.73
N PRO A 42 -6.95 3.52 5.52
CA PRO A 42 -8.19 4.25 5.22
C PRO A 42 -8.13 5.01 3.90
N GLU A 43 -7.00 5.61 3.54
CA GLU A 43 -6.84 6.33 2.27
C GLU A 43 -6.87 5.39 1.07
N CYS A 44 -6.21 4.23 1.18
CA CYS A 44 -6.25 3.18 0.17
C CYS A 44 -7.69 2.70 -0.07
N LEU A 45 -8.48 2.49 0.99
CA LEU A 45 -9.89 2.12 0.87
C LEU A 45 -10.71 3.24 0.21
N MET A 46 -10.45 4.49 0.57
CA MET A 46 -11.15 5.64 0.00
C MET A 46 -10.83 5.80 -1.50
N ARG A 47 -9.58 5.66 -1.91
CA ARG A 47 -9.19 5.69 -3.33
C ARG A 47 -9.77 4.53 -4.12
N LEU A 48 -9.73 3.31 -3.59
CA LEU A 48 -10.37 2.14 -4.24
C LEU A 48 -11.89 2.36 -4.44
N CYS A 49 -12.54 3.02 -3.48
CA CYS A 49 -13.95 3.40 -3.58
C CYS A 49 -14.18 4.49 -4.63
N ILE A 50 -13.34 5.52 -4.71
CA ILE A 50 -13.53 6.65 -5.63
C ILE A 50 -13.17 6.25 -7.08
N GLU A 51 -11.99 5.67 -7.28
CA GLU A 51 -11.45 5.38 -8.62
C GLU A 51 -12.13 4.17 -9.26
N PHE A 52 -12.37 3.12 -8.47
CA PHE A 52 -12.82 1.82 -8.98
C PHE A 52 -14.22 1.43 -8.49
N LYS A 53 -14.87 2.28 -7.69
CA LYS A 53 -16.18 1.97 -7.06
C LYS A 53 -16.14 0.66 -6.28
N LEU A 54 -14.95 0.28 -5.80
CA LEU A 54 -14.70 -0.97 -5.11
C LEU A 54 -14.83 -0.76 -3.60
N VAL A 55 -16.00 -1.07 -3.07
CA VAL A 55 -16.25 -1.01 -1.63
C VAL A 55 -15.79 -2.31 -0.98
N ILE A 56 -14.61 -2.30 -0.37
CA ILE A 56 -14.05 -3.43 0.36
C ILE A 56 -13.79 -3.06 1.83
N GLY A 57 -13.81 -4.07 2.70
CA GLY A 57 -13.43 -3.90 4.10
C GLY A 57 -11.92 -4.02 4.32
N LYS A 58 -11.43 -3.48 5.44
CA LYS A 58 -10.03 -3.56 5.87
C LYS A 58 -9.48 -5.00 5.89
N THR A 59 -10.25 -5.96 6.40
CA THR A 59 -9.85 -7.37 6.46
C THR A 59 -9.60 -7.96 5.07
N TYR A 60 -10.43 -7.58 4.10
CA TYR A 60 -10.29 -8.03 2.72
C TYR A 60 -9.10 -7.37 2.03
N LEU A 61 -8.87 -6.07 2.27
CA LEU A 61 -7.67 -5.40 1.79
C LEU A 61 -6.38 -6.05 2.33
N HIS A 62 -6.33 -6.41 3.61
CA HIS A 62 -5.19 -7.15 4.16
C HIS A 62 -5.01 -8.54 3.52
N ALA A 63 -6.10 -9.25 3.25
CA ALA A 63 -6.05 -10.53 2.55
C ALA A 63 -5.47 -10.36 1.12
N LEU A 64 -5.90 -9.33 0.39
CA LEU A 64 -5.37 -9.00 -0.94
C LEU A 64 -3.89 -8.62 -0.88
N ASN A 65 -3.50 -7.76 0.06
CA ASN A 65 -2.10 -7.37 0.22
C ASN A 65 -1.22 -8.59 0.52
N LYS A 66 -1.71 -9.53 1.33
CA LYS A 66 -1.01 -10.80 1.59
C LYS A 66 -0.93 -11.70 0.36
N GLN A 67 -2.02 -11.81 -0.41
CA GLN A 67 -2.06 -12.62 -1.64
C GLN A 67 -1.10 -12.09 -2.71
N PHE A 68 -1.05 -10.76 -2.87
CA PHE A 68 -0.22 -10.11 -3.87
C PHE A 68 1.19 -9.76 -3.39
N ASN A 69 1.51 -10.11 -2.15
CA ASN A 69 2.77 -9.79 -1.48
C ASN A 69 3.11 -8.29 -1.55
N VAL A 70 2.10 -7.44 -1.35
CA VAL A 70 2.22 -5.98 -1.37
C VAL A 70 2.86 -5.52 -0.06
N PRO A 71 3.93 -4.71 -0.09
CA PRO A 71 4.54 -4.18 1.12
C PRO A 71 3.55 -3.36 1.91
N SER A 72 3.45 -3.62 3.21
CA SER A 72 2.69 -2.76 4.13
C SER A 72 3.37 -1.39 4.21
N PRO A 73 2.61 -0.29 4.44
CA PRO A 73 3.21 0.96 4.85
C PRO A 73 4.09 0.69 6.07
N CYS A 74 5.40 0.86 5.91
CA CYS A 74 6.33 0.75 7.02
C CYS A 74 6.19 1.99 7.90
N LYS A 75 6.35 1.84 9.21
CA LYS A 75 6.46 3.01 10.09
C LYS A 75 7.64 3.85 9.60
N PRO A 76 7.49 5.19 9.51
CA PRO A 76 8.64 6.04 9.23
C PRO A 76 9.73 5.79 10.27
N PRO A 77 11.02 5.87 9.88
CA PRO A 77 12.11 5.77 10.83
C PRO A 77 11.98 6.83 11.93
N SER A 78 12.44 6.51 13.14
CA SER A 78 12.44 7.44 14.27
C SER A 78 13.25 8.70 13.95
N GLU A 79 12.86 9.85 14.50
CA GLU A 79 13.54 11.14 14.31
C GLU A 79 15.05 11.09 14.58
N ASP A 80 15.48 10.30 15.57
CA ASP A 80 16.90 10.11 15.87
C ASP A 80 17.65 9.42 14.72
N ILE A 81 17.05 8.39 14.11
CA ILE A 81 17.63 7.64 12.98
C ILE A 81 17.71 8.55 11.76
N VAL A 82 16.66 9.33 11.54
CA VAL A 82 16.58 10.34 10.49
C VAL A 82 17.68 11.38 10.64
N THR A 83 17.83 11.95 11.84
CA THR A 83 18.83 12.98 12.14
C THR A 83 20.23 12.43 11.97
N GLN A 84 20.48 11.20 12.43
CA GLN A 84 21.76 10.51 12.23
C GLN A 84 22.07 10.32 10.74
N ALA A 85 21.09 9.93 9.92
CA ALA A 85 21.27 9.75 8.48
C ALA A 85 21.58 11.06 7.75
N VAL A 86 20.91 12.16 8.13
CA VAL A 86 21.21 13.51 7.62
C VAL A 86 22.64 13.91 7.99
N LEU A 87 23.02 13.73 9.27
CA LEU A 87 24.37 14.07 9.73
C LEU A 87 25.46 13.26 9.02
N VAL A 88 25.23 11.97 8.78
CA VAL A 88 26.15 11.12 8.01
C VAL A 88 26.30 11.64 6.58
N LYS A 89 25.19 11.93 5.89
CA LYS A 89 25.23 12.41 4.50
C LYS A 89 25.88 13.80 4.38
N VAL A 90 25.66 14.67 5.39
CA VAL A 90 26.33 15.98 5.49
C VAL A 90 27.83 15.84 5.73
N ALA A 91 28.25 14.86 6.55
CA ALA A 91 29.66 14.57 6.79
C ALA A 91 30.35 13.96 5.55
N GLU A 92 29.61 13.21 4.72
CA GLU A 92 30.08 12.70 3.43
C GLU A 92 30.18 13.80 2.36
N ASP A 93 29.38 14.86 2.44
CA ASP A 93 29.49 16.05 1.59
C ASP A 93 30.61 16.99 2.04
N ILE A 94 31.85 16.52 1.87
CA ILE A 94 33.08 17.21 2.26
C ILE A 94 33.21 18.59 1.59
N ASN A 95 32.65 18.76 0.39
CA ASN A 95 32.75 20.00 -0.40
C ASN A 95 31.58 20.96 -0.15
N GLN A 96 30.57 20.57 0.65
CA GLN A 96 29.32 21.33 0.88
C GLN A 96 28.62 21.74 -0.43
N GLU A 97 28.76 20.95 -1.49
CA GLU A 97 28.15 21.25 -2.79
C GLU A 97 26.62 21.04 -2.73
N ILE A 98 26.16 20.20 -1.81
CA ILE A 98 24.77 19.81 -1.65
C ILE A 98 24.22 20.49 -0.38
N GLY A 99 23.43 21.54 -0.57
CA GLY A 99 22.71 22.16 0.53
C GLY A 99 21.84 21.15 1.29
N VAL A 100 21.66 21.38 2.60
CA VAL A 100 20.89 20.48 3.50
C VAL A 100 19.53 20.08 2.91
N ASN A 101 18.85 20.99 2.21
CA ASN A 101 17.55 20.73 1.58
C ASN A 101 17.59 19.72 0.41
N ALA A 102 18.73 19.62 -0.27
CA ALA A 102 18.93 18.62 -1.32
C ALA A 102 19.29 17.26 -0.71
N ILE A 103 20.04 17.23 0.38
CA ILE A 103 20.33 16.01 1.16
C ILE A 103 19.04 15.39 1.71
N THR A 104 18.15 16.20 2.28
CA THR A 104 16.85 15.75 2.78
C THR A 104 15.97 15.18 1.67
N SER A 105 16.01 15.79 0.49
CA SER A 105 15.31 15.30 -0.71
C SER A 105 15.87 13.97 -1.21
N CYS A 106 17.20 13.80 -1.21
CA CYS A 106 17.86 12.53 -1.52
C CYS A 106 17.46 11.42 -0.54
N LEU A 107 17.48 11.69 0.77
CA LEU A 107 17.08 10.72 1.81
C LEU A 107 15.61 10.31 1.70
N SER A 108 14.74 11.26 1.35
CA SER A 108 13.32 10.99 1.10
C SER A 108 13.12 10.05 -0.10
N THR A 109 13.94 10.22 -1.14
CA THR A 109 13.94 9.35 -2.33
C THR A 109 14.55 7.97 -2.04
N GLU A 110 15.52 7.89 -1.13
CA GLU A 110 16.17 6.64 -0.66
C GLU A 110 15.30 5.82 0.31
N GLY A 111 14.07 6.26 0.60
CA GLY A 111 13.12 5.52 1.42
C GLY A 111 13.16 5.86 2.92
N MET A 112 13.80 6.97 3.29
CA MET A 112 13.68 7.57 4.62
C MET A 112 12.92 8.90 4.53
N PRO A 113 11.58 8.87 4.49
CA PRO A 113 10.80 10.09 4.59
C PRO A 113 11.04 10.71 5.96
N LEU A 114 11.46 11.97 5.94
CA LEU A 114 11.59 12.81 7.13
C LEU A 114 10.18 13.28 7.55
N PRO A 115 9.91 13.43 8.84
CA PRO A 115 8.67 14.06 9.32
C PRO A 115 8.55 15.53 8.91
#